data_AF-A0AAE5ZED6-F1
#
_entry.id   AF-A0AAE5ZED6-F1
#
_cell.length_a   1.000
_cell.length_b   1.000
_cell.length_c   1.000
_cell.angle_alpha   90.00
_cell.angle_beta   90.00
_cell.angle_gamma   90.00
#
_symmetry.space_group_name_H-M   'P 1'
#
loop_
_entity.id
_entity.type
_entity.pdbx_description
1 polymer ?
#
loop_
_entity_poly.entity_id
_entity_poly.type
_entity_poly.pdbx_seq_one_letter_code
_entity_poly.pdbx_strand_id
1 'polypeptide(L)' 'MSAYLIADVDIRDPALFEEFKREVPATEARYGGRYLGRGGRTKVLEGD' A
#
# COMPACT_ATOMS: atom_id res chain seq x y z
N MET A 1 -11.43 -17.87 -5.51
CA MET A 1 -11.59 -16.57 -6.19
C MET A 1 -10.76 -15.54 -5.42
N SER A 2 -10.08 -14.62 -6.10
CA SER A 2 -9.18 -13.65 -5.46
C SER A 2 -9.90 -12.34 -5.16
N ALA A 3 -9.55 -11.68 -4.06
CA ALA A 3 -9.92 -10.29 -3.78
C ALA A 3 -8.70 -9.38 -3.96
N TYR A 4 -8.93 -8.14 -4.39
CA TYR A 4 -7.88 -7.13 -4.57
C TYR A 4 -8.14 -5.97 -3.62
N LEU A 5 -7.13 -5.64 -2.81
CA LEU A 5 -7.12 -4.46 -1.96
C LEU A 5 -6.26 -3.39 -2.63
N ILE A 6 -6.84 -2.22 -2.89
CA ILE A 6 -6.16 -1.07 -3.49
C ILE A 6 -6.21 0.05 -2.47
N ALA A 7 -5.05 0.60 -2.13
CA ALA A 7 -4.93 1.75 -1.25
C ALA A 7 -4.37 2.93 -2.06
N ASP A 8 -5.15 3.99 -2.13
CA ASP A 8 -4.68 5.32 -2.53
C ASP A 8 -4.37 6.10 -1.25
N VAL A 9 -3.17 6.67 -1.17
CA VAL A 9 -2.61 7.16 0.10
C VAL A 9 -1.98 8.53 -0.10
N ASP A 10 -2.56 9.53 0.54
CA ASP A 10 -1.93 10.82 0.77
C ASP A 10 -1.12 10.80 2.08
N ILE A 11 0.20 10.92 1.96
CA ILE A 11 1.14 10.83 3.08
C ILE A 11 1.29 12.22 3.71
N ARG A 12 0.56 12.45 4.81
CA ARG A 12 0.61 13.71 5.58
C ARG A 12 1.77 13.78 6.58
N ASP A 13 2.23 12.63 7.07
CA ASP A 13 3.41 12.50 7.94
C ASP A 13 4.29 11.34 7.44
N PRO A 14 5.43 11.65 6.79
CA PRO A 14 6.32 10.61 6.27
C PRO A 14 6.94 9.72 7.34
N ALA A 15 7.26 10.25 8.53
CA ALA A 15 7.94 9.48 9.57
C ALA A 15 6.99 8.42 10.14
N LEU A 16 5.76 8.84 10.48
CA LEU A 16 4.73 7.93 10.97
C LEU A 16 4.34 6.89 9.91
N PHE A 17 4.28 7.28 8.64
CA PHE A 17 3.97 6.35 7.56
C PHE A 17 5.06 5.29 7.37
N GLU A 18 6.34 5.62 7.56
CA GLU A 18 7.42 4.64 7.53
C GLU A 18 7.37 3.65 8.70
N GLU A 19 6.90 4.06 9.87
CA GLU A 19 6.64 3.14 10.99
C GLU A 19 5.51 2.17 10.64
N PHE A 20 4.35 2.71 10.24
CA PHE A 20 3.20 1.92 9.78
C PHE A 20 3.58 0.92 8.68
N LYS A 21 4.32 1.38 7.66
CA LYS A 21 4.74 0.54 6.53
C LYS A 21 5.58 -0.67 6.94
N ARG A 22 6.32 -0.62 8.04
CA ARG A 22 7.14 -1.76 8.50
C ARG A 22 6.28 -2.89 9.06
N GLU A 23 5.16 -2.57 9.70
CA GLU A 23 4.33 -3.54 10.42
C GLU A 23 3.29 -4.23 9.51
N VAL A 24 2.78 -3.50 8.51
CA VAL A 24 1.71 -3.97 7.61
C VAL A 24 1.99 -5.31 6.93
N PRO A 25 3.20 -5.60 6.38
CA PRO A 25 3.46 -6.86 5.67
C PRO A 25 3.20 -8.11 6.52
N ALA A 26 3.43 -8.04 7.84
CA ALA A 26 3.18 -9.16 8.74
C ALA A 26 1.67 -9.46 8.87
N THR A 27 0.85 -8.40 8.88
CA THR A 27 -0.61 -8.53 8.93
C THR A 27 -1.14 -9.08 7.62
N GLU A 28 -0.70 -8.57 6.47
CA GLU A 28 -1.12 -9.07 5.17
C GLU A 28 -0.76 -10.55 4.99
N ALA A 29 0.48 -10.94 5.30
CA ALA A 29 0.95 -12.32 5.19
C ALA A 29 0.13 -13.28 6.06
N ARG A 30 -0.26 -12.86 7.28
CA ARG A 30 -1.11 -13.65 8.19
C ARG A 30 -2.44 -14.05 7.56
N TYR A 31 -3.00 -13.22 6.69
CA TYR A 31 -4.27 -13.48 6.01
C TYR A 31 -4.11 -13.97 4.56
N GLY A 32 -2.90 -14.38 4.17
CA GLY A 32 -2.60 -14.87 2.81
C GLY A 32 -2.47 -13.76 1.76
N GLY A 33 -2.33 -12.51 2.21
CA GLY A 33 -2.07 -11.35 1.37
C GLY A 33 -0.67 -11.36 0.78
N ARG A 34 -0.53 -10.76 -0.40
CA ARG A 34 0.74 -10.52 -1.06
C ARG A 34 0.68 -9.22 -1.87
N TYR A 35 1.76 -8.47 -1.88
CA TYR A 35 1.87 -7.28 -2.72
C TYR A 35 1.95 -7.65 -4.20
N LEU A 36 1.15 -6.97 -5.02
CA LEU A 36 1.32 -6.92 -6.48
C LEU A 36 2.03 -5.63 -6.93
N GLY A 37 1.91 -4.57 -6.13
CA GLY A 37 2.62 -3.31 -6.29
C GLY A 37 2.58 -2.53 -4.97
N ARG A 38 3.61 -1.72 -4.70
CA ARG A 38 3.72 -0.93 -3.46
C ARG A 38 4.62 0.29 -3.67
N GLY A 39 4.04 1.49 -3.66
CA GLY A 39 4.79 2.76 -3.67
C GLY A 39 5.74 2.97 -4.87
N GLY A 40 5.48 2.31 -6.00
CA GLY A 40 6.26 2.51 -7.23
C GLY A 40 5.96 3.86 -7.89
N ARG A 41 6.77 4.24 -8.89
CA ARG A 41 6.50 5.44 -9.70
C ARG A 41 5.11 5.34 -10.34
N THR A 42 4.30 6.38 -10.16
CA THR A 42 2.98 6.50 -10.77
C THR A 42 2.99 7.51 -11.91
N LYS A 43 2.06 7.34 -12.85
CA LYS A 43 1.77 8.32 -13.90
C LYS A 43 0.27 8.55 -13.91
N VAL A 44 -0.16 9.80 -13.73
CA VAL A 44 -1.56 10.19 -13.89
C VAL A 44 -1.89 10.14 -15.38
N LEU A 45 -2.92 9.37 -15.74
CA LEU A 45 -3.41 9.29 -17.12
C LEU A 45 -4.56 10.28 -17.33
N GLU A 46 -5.48 10.35 -16.37
CA GLU A 46 -6.63 11.25 -16.32
C GLU A 46 -6.98 11.53 -14.85
N GLY A 47 -7.62 12.67 -14.57
CA GLY A 47 -7.98 13.10 -13.21
C GLY A 47 -6.83 13.82 -12.48
N ASP A 48 -7.06 14.07 -11.19
CA ASP A 48 -6.08 14.60 -10.22
C ASP A 48 -5.64 13.50 -9.25
#